data_AF-A0A3D6BVC6-F1
#
_entry.id   AF-A0A3D6BVC6-F1
#
_cell.length_a   1.000
_cell.length_b   1.000
_cell.length_c   1.000
_cell.angle_alpha   90.00
_cell.angle_beta   90.00
_cell.angle_gamma   90.00
#
_symmetry.space_group_name_H-M   'P 1'
#
loop_
_entity.id
_entity.type
_entity.pdbx_description
1 polymer ?
#
loop_
_entity_poly.entity_id
_entity_poly.type
_entity_poly.pdbx_seq_one_letter_code
_entity_poly.pdbx_strand_id
1 'polypeptide(L)'
;MKHIMLFVLMLAFNITINAQESTIKYAKKVETLDSTIETLYAVISGEKGETRDWELFKYLFMQNAKLIPTGKNQEGFFVARYMSPSDYISTSGSWLEEHGFFEKEIHRTVNTFGNMTHVFSTYEAYHSETDTTPFM
;
A
#
# COMPACT_ATOMS: atom_id res chain seq x y z
N MET A 1 5.93 33.02 -42.48
CA MET A 1 6.45 33.31 -41.12
C MET A 1 5.49 32.90 -40.00
N LYS A 2 4.20 33.26 -40.04
CA LYS A 2 3.21 32.88 -39.00
C LYS A 2 3.06 31.35 -38.81
N HIS A 3 3.09 30.56 -39.88
CA HIS A 3 2.98 29.09 -39.80
C HIS A 3 4.23 28.40 -39.24
N ILE A 4 5.42 28.97 -39.46
CA ILE A 4 6.68 28.47 -38.87
C ILE A 4 6.69 28.74 -37.37
N MET A 5 6.20 29.90 -36.95
CA MET A 5 6.08 30.25 -35.53
C MET A 5 5.10 29.33 -34.78
N LEU A 6 4.00 28.94 -35.42
CA LEU A 6 3.01 28.00 -34.85
C LEU A 6 3.58 26.57 -34.68
N PHE A 7 4.39 26.13 -35.65
CA PHE A 7 5.03 24.81 -35.63
C PHE A 7 6.11 24.71 -34.54
N VAL A 8 6.91 25.77 -34.36
CA VAL A 8 7.89 25.85 -33.27
C VAL A 8 7.21 25.88 -31.89
N LEU A 9 6.06 26.54 -31.77
CA LEU A 9 5.27 26.55 -30.53
C LEU A 9 4.71 25.16 -30.17
N MET A 10 4.25 24.40 -31.17
CA MET A 10 3.80 23.01 -30.97
C MET A 10 4.94 22.06 -30.59
N LEU A 11 6.13 22.22 -31.17
CA LEU A 11 7.30 21.42 -30.79
C LEU A 11 7.76 21.72 -29.35
N ALA A 12 7.73 22.98 -28.92
CA ALA A 12 8.08 23.35 -27.55
C ALA A 12 7.11 22.76 -26.50
N PHE A 13 5.83 22.60 -26.84
CA PHE A 13 4.83 22.02 -25.94
C PHE A 13 5.02 20.50 -25.70
N ASN A 14 5.60 19.77 -26.66
CA ASN A 14 5.86 18.34 -26.51
C ASN A 14 7.05 18.04 -25.57
N ILE A 15 8.01 18.95 -25.45
CA ILE A 15 9.21 18.75 -24.63
C ILE A 15 8.91 18.93 -23.13
N THR A 16 7.93 19.77 -22.79
CA THR A 16 7.53 20.01 -21.38
C THR A 16 6.71 18.89 -20.75
N ILE A 17 6.14 17.95 -21.53
CA ILE A 17 5.28 16.89 -21.00
C ILE A 17 6.09 15.80 -20.26
N ASN A 18 7.36 15.58 -20.62
CA ASN A 18 8.20 14.53 -20.03
C ASN A 18 9.11 15.00 -18.87
N ALA A 19 9.04 16.28 -18.47
CA ALA A 19 9.97 16.85 -17.49
C ALA A 19 9.51 16.71 -16.01
N GLN A 20 8.40 16.03 -15.76
CA GLN A 20 7.76 15.92 -14.44
C GLN A 20 7.79 14.49 -13.88
N GLU A 21 8.90 13.79 -14.05
CA GLU A 21 9.12 12.53 -13.33
C GLU A 21 9.56 12.84 -11.90
N SER A 22 8.81 12.33 -10.91
CA SER A 22 9.13 12.53 -9.49
C SER A 22 10.42 11.80 -9.14
N THR A 23 11.39 12.50 -8.57
CA THR A 23 12.67 11.93 -8.11
C THR A 23 12.53 11.14 -6.80
N ILE A 24 11.33 11.12 -6.19
CA ILE A 24 11.06 10.39 -4.95
C ILE A 24 10.72 8.94 -5.32
N LYS A 25 11.58 8.00 -4.89
CA LYS A 25 11.54 6.56 -5.22
C LYS A 25 10.14 5.93 -5.24
N TYR A 26 9.28 6.28 -4.30
CA TYR A 26 7.94 5.68 -4.15
C TYR A 26 6.78 6.67 -4.36
N ALA A 27 7.01 7.85 -4.96
CA ALA A 27 5.96 8.86 -5.10
C ALA A 27 4.69 8.32 -5.77
N LYS A 28 4.81 7.51 -6.81
CA LYS A 28 3.66 6.91 -7.51
C LYS A 28 2.88 5.90 -6.66
N LYS A 29 3.52 5.30 -5.66
CA LYS A 29 2.88 4.37 -4.71
C LYS A 29 2.01 5.11 -3.68
N VAL A 30 2.25 6.40 -3.47
CA VAL A 30 1.55 7.21 -2.46
C VAL A 30 0.97 8.51 -3.03
N GLU A 31 0.75 8.55 -4.34
CA GLU A 31 0.30 9.76 -5.04
C GLU A 31 -1.17 10.08 -4.71
N THR A 32 -1.99 9.06 -4.50
CA THR A 32 -3.41 9.18 -4.16
C THR A 32 -3.76 8.32 -2.95
N LEU A 33 -4.96 8.55 -2.39
CA LEU A 33 -5.52 7.68 -1.36
C LEU A 33 -5.57 6.21 -1.83
N ASP A 34 -6.06 6.00 -3.05
CA ASP A 34 -6.23 4.66 -3.63
C ASP A 34 -4.87 3.99 -3.86
N SER A 35 -3.91 4.68 -4.47
CA SER A 35 -2.57 4.10 -4.69
C SER A 35 -1.90 3.73 -3.37
N THR A 36 -2.10 4.53 -2.33
CA THR A 36 -1.54 4.27 -0.99
C THR A 36 -2.13 3.01 -0.37
N ILE A 37 -3.45 2.83 -0.46
CA ILE A 37 -4.15 1.66 0.08
C ILE A 37 -3.82 0.42 -0.73
N GLU A 38 -3.83 0.50 -2.06
CA GLU A 38 -3.41 -0.60 -2.94
C GLU A 38 -1.96 -1.01 -2.66
N THR A 39 -1.07 -0.04 -2.43
CA THR A 39 0.32 -0.33 -2.06
C THR A 39 0.41 -1.03 -0.70
N LEU A 40 -0.39 -0.60 0.30
CA LEU A 40 -0.41 -1.23 1.61
C LEU A 40 -0.83 -2.70 1.53
N TYR A 41 -1.90 -3.02 0.77
CA TYR A 41 -2.33 -4.39 0.54
C TYR A 41 -1.30 -5.19 -0.25
N ALA A 42 -0.76 -4.62 -1.32
CA ALA A 42 0.17 -5.29 -2.21
C ALA A 42 1.52 -5.61 -1.53
N VAL A 43 2.07 -4.71 -0.71
CA VAL A 43 3.42 -4.88 -0.16
C VAL A 43 3.54 -6.01 0.86
N ILE A 44 2.43 -6.41 1.50
CA ILE A 44 2.39 -7.59 2.37
C ILE A 44 1.89 -8.85 1.63
N SER A 45 1.38 -8.68 0.41
CA SER A 45 0.90 -9.76 -0.43
C SER A 45 2.00 -10.35 -1.32
N GLY A 46 1.85 -11.61 -1.70
CA GLY A 46 2.74 -12.32 -2.59
C GLY A 46 2.77 -13.82 -2.34
N GLU A 47 3.39 -14.55 -3.25
CA GLU A 47 3.37 -16.01 -3.23
C GLU A 47 4.20 -16.58 -2.09
N LYS A 48 3.99 -17.88 -1.84
CA LYS A 48 4.83 -18.64 -0.90
C LYS A 48 6.29 -18.61 -1.34
N GLY A 49 7.18 -18.26 -0.41
CA GLY A 49 8.61 -18.11 -0.62
C GLY A 49 9.02 -16.78 -1.23
N GLU A 50 8.08 -15.87 -1.52
CA GLU A 50 8.38 -14.56 -2.05
C GLU A 50 8.68 -13.56 -0.92
N THR A 51 9.89 -12.99 -0.94
CA THR A 51 10.27 -11.95 0.03
C THR A 51 9.53 -10.64 -0.25
N ARG A 52 9.03 -9.99 0.81
CA ARG A 52 8.34 -8.70 0.72
C ARG A 52 9.30 -7.52 0.64
N ASP A 53 8.86 -6.45 -0.02
CA ASP A 53 9.57 -5.17 -0.02
C ASP A 53 9.35 -4.43 1.32
N TRP A 54 10.13 -4.81 2.32
CA TRP A 54 10.07 -4.21 3.64
C TRP A 54 10.55 -2.75 3.69
N GLU A 55 11.28 -2.28 2.67
CA GLU A 55 11.66 -0.88 2.56
C GLU A 55 10.44 -0.03 2.17
N LEU A 56 9.69 -0.48 1.14
CA LEU A 56 8.42 0.12 0.75
C LEU A 56 7.39 0.06 1.88
N PHE A 57 7.27 -1.09 2.57
CA PHE A 57 6.35 -1.21 3.69
C PHE A 57 6.64 -0.14 4.75
N LYS A 58 7.89 0.02 5.16
CA LYS A 58 8.28 1.07 6.13
C LYS A 58 8.03 2.48 5.61
N TYR A 59 8.20 2.72 4.31
CA TYR A 59 7.95 4.02 3.69
C TYR A 59 6.50 4.49 3.80
N LEU A 60 5.53 3.56 3.87
CA LEU A 60 4.10 3.89 4.01
C LEU A 60 3.74 4.50 5.38
N PHE A 61 4.63 4.43 6.36
CA PHE A 61 4.35 4.82 7.74
C PHE A 61 5.19 6.01 8.20
N MET A 62 4.55 6.91 8.95
CA MET A 62 5.25 7.91 9.75
C MET A 62 6.05 7.23 10.88
N GLN A 63 7.12 7.89 11.36
CA GLN A 63 8.06 7.33 12.35
C GLN A 63 7.40 6.71 13.59
N ASN A 64 6.27 7.28 14.05
CA ASN A 64 5.57 6.85 15.26
C ASN A 64 4.23 6.14 14.98
N ALA A 65 3.99 5.72 13.73
CA ALA A 65 2.78 4.99 13.37
C ALA A 65 2.64 3.69 14.18
N LYS A 66 1.39 3.30 14.42
CA LYS A 66 1.04 2.10 15.17
C LYS A 66 0.18 1.18 14.31
N LEU A 67 0.57 -0.07 14.23
CA LEU A 67 -0.29 -1.16 13.80
C LEU A 67 -0.91 -1.77 15.05
N ILE A 68 -2.24 -1.77 15.11
CA ILE A 68 -2.98 -2.16 16.32
C ILE A 68 -3.95 -3.30 16.00
N PRO A 69 -3.47 -4.53 15.75
CA PRO A 69 -4.35 -5.67 15.58
C PRO A 69 -5.06 -5.98 16.89
N THR A 70 -6.35 -6.31 16.77
CA THR A 70 -7.17 -6.79 17.88
C THR A 70 -7.53 -8.24 17.67
N GLY A 71 -7.71 -8.99 18.75
CA GLY A 71 -8.05 -10.41 18.68
C GLY A 71 -8.30 -10.99 20.06
N LYS A 72 -8.68 -12.26 20.11
CA LYS A 72 -8.82 -12.99 21.38
C LYS A 72 -7.47 -13.54 21.85
N ASN A 73 -7.16 -13.36 23.13
CA ASN A 73 -6.04 -14.06 23.75
C ASN A 73 -6.40 -15.54 24.05
N GLN A 74 -5.45 -16.28 24.64
CA GLN A 74 -5.66 -17.70 24.99
C GLN A 74 -6.79 -17.93 26.01
N GLU A 75 -7.12 -16.91 26.80
CA GLU A 75 -8.21 -16.94 27.79
C GLU A 75 -9.57 -16.51 27.17
N GLY A 76 -9.60 -16.15 25.89
CA GLY A 76 -10.80 -15.73 25.17
C GLY A 76 -11.16 -14.24 25.27
N PHE A 77 -10.34 -13.43 25.97
CA PHE A 77 -10.56 -11.99 26.09
C PHE A 77 -10.07 -11.23 24.85
N PHE A 78 -10.83 -10.22 24.43
CA PHE A 78 -10.40 -9.31 23.38
C PHE A 78 -9.29 -8.39 23.89
N VAL A 79 -8.17 -8.38 23.18
CA VAL A 79 -6.99 -7.57 23.48
C VAL A 79 -6.51 -6.84 22.23
N ALA A 80 -5.85 -5.71 22.45
CA ALA A 80 -5.14 -4.97 21.41
C ALA A 80 -3.63 -5.12 21.61
N ARG A 81 -2.89 -5.37 20.53
CA ARG A 81 -1.43 -5.32 20.53
C ARG A 81 -0.99 -4.04 19.82
N TYR A 82 -0.01 -3.34 20.36
CA TYR A 82 0.50 -2.10 19.76
C TYR A 82 1.88 -2.39 19.18
N MET A 83 2.03 -2.24 17.86
CA MET A 83 3.25 -2.58 17.15
C MET A 83 3.74 -1.38 16.32
N SER A 84 5.06 -1.22 16.22
CA SER A 84 5.65 -0.43 15.14
C SER A 84 5.66 -1.23 13.83
N PRO A 85 5.88 -0.59 12.66
CA PRO A 85 6.11 -1.32 11.41
C PRO A 85 7.25 -2.33 11.49
N SER A 86 8.32 -2.02 12.25
CA SER A 86 9.44 -2.95 12.46
C SER A 86 9.04 -4.17 13.30
N ASP A 87 8.18 -3.98 14.31
CA ASP A 87 7.65 -5.09 15.12
C ASP A 87 6.71 -5.98 14.29
N TYR A 88 5.94 -5.39 13.38
CA TYR A 88 5.12 -6.16 12.46
C TYR A 88 5.99 -7.05 11.56
N ILE A 89 7.05 -6.50 10.97
CA ILE A 89 7.99 -7.26 10.13
C ILE A 89 8.60 -8.42 10.92
N SER A 90 9.09 -8.18 12.14
CA SER A 90 9.77 -9.21 12.93
C SER A 90 8.84 -10.33 13.39
N THR A 91 7.55 -10.05 13.57
CA THR A 91 6.57 -11.02 14.07
C THR A 91 5.76 -11.71 12.98
N SER A 92 5.51 -11.04 11.86
CA SER A 92 4.61 -11.54 10.80
C SER A 92 5.33 -11.86 9.50
N GLY A 93 6.50 -11.26 9.25
CA GLY A 93 7.19 -11.36 7.95
C GLY A 93 7.52 -12.79 7.54
N SER A 94 8.11 -13.59 8.44
CA SER A 94 8.44 -14.98 8.14
C SER A 94 7.20 -15.83 7.85
N TRP A 95 6.09 -15.58 8.56
CA TRP A 95 4.85 -16.32 8.35
C TRP A 95 4.25 -16.04 6.96
N LEU A 96 4.23 -14.76 6.56
CA LEU A 96 3.72 -14.32 5.25
C LEU A 96 4.48 -14.99 4.10
N GLU A 97 5.81 -15.05 4.20
CA GLU A 97 6.67 -15.70 3.21
C GLU A 97 6.48 -17.22 3.22
N GLU A 98 6.44 -17.87 4.38
CA GLU A 98 6.33 -19.33 4.49
C GLU A 98 4.99 -19.90 3.95
N HIS A 99 3.91 -19.14 4.11
CA HIS A 99 2.56 -19.62 3.82
C HIS A 99 2.01 -19.11 2.49
N GLY A 100 2.58 -18.02 1.94
CA GLY A 100 1.91 -17.26 0.90
C GLY A 100 0.71 -16.50 1.49
N PHE A 101 0.53 -15.27 1.05
CA PHE A 101 -0.50 -14.41 1.59
C PHE A 101 -0.88 -13.37 0.57
N PHE A 102 -2.17 -13.22 0.32
CA PHE A 102 -2.73 -12.14 -0.48
C PHE A 102 -3.91 -11.54 0.25
N GLU A 103 -3.86 -10.24 0.47
CA GLU A 103 -4.95 -9.49 1.09
C GLU A 103 -5.64 -8.66 -0.01
N LYS A 104 -6.92 -8.97 -0.26
CA LYS A 104 -7.70 -8.35 -1.33
C LYS A 104 -8.84 -7.58 -0.70
N GLU A 105 -8.84 -6.27 -0.90
CA GLU A 105 -9.89 -5.41 -0.39
C GLU A 105 -11.24 -5.72 -1.05
N ILE A 106 -12.31 -5.82 -0.24
CA ILE A 106 -13.68 -6.07 -0.71
C ILE A 106 -14.55 -4.81 -0.64
N HIS A 107 -14.30 -3.94 0.33
CA HIS A 107 -15.08 -2.71 0.53
C HIS A 107 -14.34 -1.77 1.48
N ARG A 108 -14.53 -0.46 1.29
CA ARG A 108 -14.10 0.58 2.23
C ARG A 108 -15.15 1.66 2.43
N THR A 109 -15.08 2.31 3.59
CA THR A 109 -15.69 3.61 3.84
C THR A 109 -14.60 4.65 4.10
N VAL A 110 -14.78 5.84 3.55
CA VAL A 110 -13.79 6.93 3.59
C VAL A 110 -14.43 8.16 4.22
N ASN A 111 -13.75 8.73 5.21
CA ASN A 111 -14.14 10.00 5.82
C ASN A 111 -12.95 10.94 5.88
N THR A 112 -13.09 12.10 5.24
CA THR A 112 -12.02 13.11 5.13
C THR A 112 -12.43 14.41 5.81
N PHE A 113 -11.54 14.92 6.65
CA PHE A 113 -11.66 16.23 7.26
C PHE A 113 -10.32 16.96 7.18
N GLY A 114 -10.28 18.08 6.45
CA GLY A 114 -9.07 18.85 6.23
C GLY A 114 -7.97 17.99 5.58
N ASN A 115 -6.84 17.86 6.27
CA ASN A 115 -5.67 17.09 5.84
C ASN A 115 -5.63 15.65 6.38
N MET A 116 -6.74 15.14 6.93
CA MET A 116 -6.83 13.81 7.51
C MET A 116 -7.93 13.00 6.83
N THR A 117 -7.63 11.76 6.51
CA THR A 117 -8.59 10.78 6.00
C THR A 117 -8.53 9.53 6.86
N HIS A 118 -9.68 9.09 7.34
CA HIS A 118 -9.85 7.75 7.91
C HIS A 118 -10.46 6.83 6.86
N VAL A 119 -9.89 5.65 6.73
CA VAL A 119 -10.38 4.59 5.86
C VAL A 119 -10.65 3.36 6.70
N PHE A 120 -11.89 2.89 6.65
CA PHE A 120 -12.28 1.62 7.25
C PHE A 120 -12.52 0.64 6.12
N SER A 121 -11.54 -0.21 5.87
CA SER A 121 -11.58 -1.23 4.82
C SER A 121 -11.82 -2.62 5.39
N THR A 122 -12.44 -3.44 4.57
CA THR A 122 -12.65 -4.87 4.79
C THR A 122 -11.97 -5.60 3.64
N TYR A 123 -11.47 -6.79 3.91
CA TYR A 123 -10.69 -7.57 2.95
C TYR A 123 -10.97 -9.05 3.13
N GLU A 124 -10.58 -9.82 2.13
CA GLU A 124 -10.44 -11.27 2.17
C GLU A 124 -8.96 -11.64 2.07
N ALA A 125 -8.57 -12.76 2.70
CA ALA A 125 -7.21 -13.28 2.62
C ALA A 125 -7.11 -14.63 1.91
N TYR A 126 -6.07 -14.81 1.10
CA TYR A 126 -5.81 -15.98 0.26
C TYR A 126 -4.35 -16.44 0.42
N HIS A 127 -4.05 -17.72 0.19
CA HIS A 127 -2.67 -18.21 0.26
C HIS A 127 -1.90 -17.97 -1.04
N SER A 128 -2.58 -18.07 -2.19
CA SER A 128 -2.06 -17.75 -3.52
C SER A 128 -2.96 -16.76 -4.25
N GLU A 129 -2.41 -16.03 -5.22
CA GLU A 129 -3.18 -15.11 -6.06
C GLU A 129 -4.30 -15.83 -6.82
N THR A 130 -4.04 -17.08 -7.18
CA THR A 130 -4.92 -17.95 -7.99
C THR A 130 -6.02 -18.65 -7.18
N ASP A 131 -5.97 -18.56 -5.85
CA ASP A 131 -7.01 -19.11 -4.99
C ASP A 131 -8.34 -18.39 -5.23
N THR A 132 -9.42 -19.18 -5.26
CA THR A 132 -10.78 -18.67 -5.47
C THR A 132 -11.64 -18.67 -4.20
N THR A 133 -11.12 -19.25 -3.12
CA THR A 133 -11.79 -19.30 -1.81
C THR A 133 -10.88 -18.69 -0.76
N PRO A 134 -11.32 -17.64 -0.03
CA PRO A 134 -10.52 -17.04 1.00
C PRO A 134 -10.46 -17.92 2.26
N PHE A 135 -9.36 -17.82 3.01
CA PHE A 135 -9.22 -18.45 4.31
C PHE A 135 -9.56 -17.51 5.48
N MET A 136 -9.71 -16.22 5.20
CA MET A 136 -10.13 -15.16 6.13
C MET A 136 -11.01 -14.14 5.43
#